data_AF-A0A5R8L7K9-F1
#
_entry.id   AF-A0A5R8L7K9-F1
#
_cell.length_a   1.000
_cell.length_b   1.000
_cell.length_c   1.000
_cell.angle_alpha   90.00
_cell.angle_beta   90.00
_cell.angle_gamma   90.00
#
_symmetry.space_group_name_H-M   'P 1'
#
loop_
_entity.id
_entity.type
_entity.pdbx_description
1 polymer ?
#
loop_
_entity_poly.entity_id
_entity_poly.type
_entity_poly.pdbx_seq_one_letter_code
_entity_poly.pdbx_strand_id
1 'polypeptide(L)' 'MALTPDDVVTKQFQHVRFKEGFDPDEVDDFLDEIVVEWRKTIAENEELKAKLAALESGEAAPAT' A
#
# COMPACT_ATOMS: atom_id res chain seq x y z
N MET A 1 -5.54 9.05 -9.79
CA MET A 1 -6.27 8.04 -9.03
C MET A 1 -5.25 6.99 -8.64
N ALA A 2 -4.92 6.89 -7.36
CA ALA A 2 -4.00 5.85 -6.89
C ALA A 2 -4.81 4.58 -6.66
N LEU A 3 -4.26 3.41 -7.00
CA LEU A 3 -4.82 2.17 -6.49
C LEU A 3 -4.80 2.22 -4.96
N THR A 4 -5.75 1.56 -4.33
CA THR A 4 -5.73 1.24 -2.91
C THR A 4 -5.42 -0.25 -2.71
N PRO A 5 -4.96 -0.66 -1.52
CA PRO A 5 -4.81 -2.08 -1.20
C PRO A 5 -6.13 -2.86 -1.40
N ASP A 6 -7.27 -2.25 -1.10
CA ASP A 6 -8.59 -2.86 -1.28
C ASP A 6 -8.97 -3.06 -2.77
N ASP A 7 -8.51 -2.17 -3.65
CA ASP A 7 -8.69 -2.33 -5.10
C ASP A 7 -7.92 -3.52 -5.67
N VAL A 8 -6.79 -3.89 -5.05
CA VAL A 8 -6.00 -5.06 -5.45
C VAL A 8 -6.68 -6.35 -5.00
N VAL A 9 -7.16 -6.41 -3.75
CA VAL A 9 -7.88 -7.57 -3.20
C VAL A 9 -9.18 -7.87 -3.97
N THR A 10 -9.87 -6.84 -4.43
CA THR A 10 -11.13 -7.02 -5.19
C THR A 10 -10.92 -7.22 -6.69
N LYS A 11 -9.67 -7.20 -7.17
CA LYS A 11 -9.36 -7.34 -8.59
C LYS A 11 -9.55 -8.79 -9.04
N GLN A 12 -10.39 -8.98 -10.04
CA GLN A 12 -10.51 -10.27 -10.74
C GLN A 12 -9.85 -10.21 -12.12
N PHE A 13 -8.94 -11.15 -12.37
CA PHE A 13 -8.28 -11.29 -13.67
C PHE A 13 -9.09 -12.16 -14.64
N GLN A 14 -9.07 -11.79 -15.92
CA GLN A 14 -9.73 -12.57 -16.98
C GLN A 14 -8.89 -13.81 -17.30
N HIS A 15 -9.52 -14.98 -17.32
CA HIS A 15 -8.86 -16.22 -17.73
C HIS A 15 -8.57 -16.19 -19.24
N VAL A 16 -7.30 -16.31 -19.61
CA VAL A 16 -6.88 -16.41 -21.03
C VAL A 16 -6.83 -17.87 -21.46
N ARG A 17 -7.69 -18.25 -22.43
CA ARG A 17 -7.81 -19.64 -22.89
C ARG A 17 -6.79 -20.06 -23.97
N PHE A 18 -6.07 -19.10 -24.56
CA PHE A 18 -5.28 -19.32 -25.77
C PHE A 18 -3.77 -19.06 -25.62
N LYS A 19 -3.30 -18.75 -24.41
CA LYS A 19 -1.88 -18.54 -24.08
C LYS A 19 -1.57 -19.18 -22.74
N GLU A 20 -0.31 -19.53 -22.51
CA GLU A 20 0.19 -19.80 -21.15
C GLU A 20 -0.14 -18.57 -20.29
N GLY A 21 -1.08 -18.75 -19.37
CA GLY A 21 -1.42 -17.78 -18.35
C GLY A 21 -0.60 -18.02 -17.09
N PHE A 22 -0.61 -17.05 -16.19
CA PHE A 22 -0.13 -17.26 -14.84
C PHE A 22 -1.10 -18.18 -14.08
N ASP A 23 -0.58 -18.98 -13.16
CA ASP A 23 -1.41 -19.77 -12.25
C ASP A 23 -2.19 -18.80 -11.34
N PRO A 24 -3.53 -18.86 -11.33
CA PRO A 24 -4.34 -18.00 -10.47
C PRO A 24 -3.90 -18.04 -9.00
N ASP A 25 -3.55 -19.22 -8.49
CA ASP A 25 -3.17 -19.37 -7.07
C ASP A 25 -1.83 -18.68 -6.79
N GLU A 26 -0.85 -18.77 -7.71
CA GLU A 26 0.44 -18.08 -7.58
C GLU A 26 0.27 -16.56 -7.65
N VAL A 27 -0.63 -16.08 -8.51
CA VAL A 27 -0.94 -14.65 -8.62
C VAL A 27 -1.60 -14.15 -7.34
N ASP A 28 -2.55 -14.89 -6.80
CA ASP A 28 -3.27 -14.52 -5.58
C ASP A 28 -2.30 -14.46 -4.37
N ASP A 29 -1.44 -15.48 -4.19
CA ASP A 29 -0.40 -15.50 -3.15
C ASP A 29 0.53 -14.28 -3.24
N PHE A 30 0.98 -13.91 -4.45
CA PHE A 30 1.85 -12.76 -4.66
C PHE A 30 1.14 -11.42 -4.38
N LEU A 31 -0.13 -11.30 -4.76
CA LEU A 31 -0.92 -10.09 -4.51
C LEU A 31 -1.20 -9.92 -3.02
N ASP A 32 -1.41 -11.00 -2.28
CA ASP A 32 -1.56 -10.96 -0.83
C ASP A 32 -0.31 -10.41 -0.14
N GLU A 33 0.89 -10.83 -0.54
CA GLU A 33 2.16 -10.30 -0.02
C GLU A 33 2.30 -8.79 -0.28
N ILE A 34 1.97 -8.34 -1.50
CA ILE A 34 1.99 -6.92 -1.85
C ILE A 34 1.01 -6.12 -0.99
N VAL A 35 -0.21 -6.63 -0.79
CA VAL A 35 -1.24 -5.93 -0.01
C VAL A 35 -0.82 -5.77 1.45
N VAL A 36 -0.19 -6.80 2.05
CA VAL A 36 0.32 -6.74 3.42
C VAL A 36 1.39 -5.66 3.57
N GLU A 37 2.43 -5.69 2.74
CA GLU A 37 3.52 -4.72 2.82
C GLU A 37 3.06 -3.29 2.48
N TRP A 38 2.11 -3.16 1.56
CA TRP A 38 1.56 -1.86 1.22
C TRP A 38 0.74 -1.24 2.36
N ARG A 39 -0.12 -2.03 3.03
CA ARG A 39 -0.87 -1.54 4.20
C ARG A 39 0.07 -1.11 5.32
N LYS A 40 1.14 -1.87 5.56
CA LYS A 40 2.19 -1.52 6.52
C LYS A 40 2.89 -0.21 6.15
N THR A 41 3.25 -0.04 4.88
CA THR A 41 3.87 1.20 4.38
C THR A 41 2.95 2.40 4.54
N ILE A 42 1.65 2.24 4.30
CA ILE A 42 0.66 3.32 4.50
C ILE A 42 0.59 3.71 5.97
N ALA A 43 0.47 2.74 6.87
CA ALA A 43 0.41 3.00 8.31
C ALA A 43 1.68 3.69 8.83
N GLU A 44 2.85 3.26 8.40
CA GLU A 44 4.12 3.90 8.73
C GLU A 44 4.20 5.33 8.16
N ASN A 45 3.70 5.55 6.95
CA ASN A 45 3.65 6.87 6.35
C ASN A 45 2.74 7.83 7.13
N GLU A 46 1.58 7.35 7.58
CA GLU A 46 0.66 8.12 8.43
C GLU A 46 1.28 8.43 9.79
N GLU A 47 1.97 7.48 10.42
CA GLU A 47 2.68 7.70 11.68
C GLU A 47 3.80 8.74 11.52
N LEU A 48 4.62 8.64 10.47
CA LEU A 48 5.69 9.59 10.19
C LEU A 48 5.13 10.99 9.90
N LYS A 49 4.04 11.10 9.14
CA LYS A 49 3.36 12.38 8.91
C LYS A 49 2.79 12.98 10.20
N ALA A 50 2.23 12.16 11.08
CA ALA A 50 1.75 12.62 12.38
C ALA A 50 2.89 13.12 13.27
N LYS A 51 4.04 12.42 13.29
CA LYS A 51 5.26 12.86 14.00
C LYS A 51 5.80 14.17 13.42
N LEU A 52 5.86 14.29 12.09
CA LEU A 52 6.28 15.53 11.42
C LEU A 52 5.35 16.69 11.77
N ALA A 53 4.02 16.50 11.68
CA ALA A 53 3.06 17.53 12.05
C ALA A 53 3.18 17.94 13.53
N ALA A 54 3.41 16.98 14.43
CA ALA A 54 3.63 17.26 15.85
C ALA A 54 4.92 18.08 16.07
N LEU A 55 6.02 17.73 15.40
CA LEU A 55 7.28 18.48 15.46
C LEU A 55 7.14 19.87 14.83
N GLU A 56 6.51 19.99 13.67
CA GLU A 56 6.24 21.29 13.01
C GLU A 56 5.33 22.18 13.87
N SER A 57 4.40 21.60 14.62
CA SER A 57 3.55 22.34 15.57
C SER A 57 4.26 22.74 16.87
N GLY A 58 5.36 22.07 17.21
CA GLY A 58 6.15 22.27 18.43
C GLY A 58 7.48 23.00 18.22
N GLU A 59 7.96 23.13 16.98
CA GLU A 59 9.28 23.67 16.64
C GLU A 59 9.18 24.83 15.64
N ALA A 60 8.45 25.85 16.05
CA ALA A 60 8.73 27.24 15.72
C ALA A 60 8.69 28.09 17.01
N ALA A 61 9.27 27.58 18.10
CA ALA A 61 9.62 28.40 19.25
C ALA A 61 11.09 28.82 19.10
N PRO A 62 11.40 30.12 19.18
CA PRO A 62 12.62 30.71 18.65
C PRO A 62 13.84 30.31 19.49
N ALA A 63 14.92 29.95 18.81
CA ALA A 63 16.24 30.00 19.42
C ALA A 63 16.56 31.48 19.76
N THR A 64 16.54 31.81 21.05
CA THR A 64 17.16 32.99 21.65
C THR A 64 18.56 32.66 22.15
#